data_AF-A0A9D6U4H7-F1
#
_entry.id   AF-A0A9D6U4H7-F1
#
_cell.length_a   1.000
_cell.length_b   1.000
_cell.length_c   1.000
_cell.angle_alpha   90.00
_cell.angle_beta   90.00
_cell.angle_gamma   90.00
#
_symmetry.space_group_name_H-M   'P 1'
#
loop_
_entity.id
_entity.type
_entity.pdbx_description
1 polymer ?
#
loop_
_entity_poly.entity_id
_entity_poly.type
_entity_poly.pdbx_seq_one_letter_code
_entity_poly.pdbx_strand_id
1 'polypeptide(L)'
;MEKIFLPSLVLFLDWLGHMLKMRTCKIDLREIGKNKVIYLTVAGGLCFWFLNAPDPRFALGFLMVAAIIIFIPFLKSYDYHVSRLVPWSLSLLILYFLGAFAAGVFPPRAARLWWPAPYPQAALAVKEIQGHKVYFPLDGGEMGWYAPLPCAYYYPGKFAFRGDRLEDGFKPRIGP
;
A
#
# COMPACT_ATOMS: atom_id res chain seq x y z
N MET A 1 19.18 -0.72 14.78
CA MET A 1 18.14 -1.76 14.58
C MET A 1 18.02 -2.73 15.75
N GLU A 2 19.11 -3.17 16.37
CA GLU A 2 19.08 -4.15 17.49
C GLU A 2 18.24 -3.74 18.71
N LYS A 3 18.19 -2.45 19.07
CA LYS A 3 17.42 -1.97 20.24
C LYS A 3 15.91 -2.16 20.13
N ILE A 4 15.37 -2.33 18.92
CA ILE A 4 13.94 -2.55 18.67
C ILE A 4 13.65 -4.05 18.57
N PHE A 5 14.61 -4.84 18.07
CA PHE A 5 14.39 -6.24 17.74
C PHE A 5 14.15 -7.12 18.98
N LEU A 6 14.92 -6.91 20.05
CA LEU A 6 14.82 -7.74 21.25
C LEU A 6 13.48 -7.54 22.01
N PRO A 7 12.98 -6.32 22.24
CA PRO A 7 11.64 -6.12 22.80
C PRO A 7 10.53 -6.70 21.93
N SER A 8 10.62 -6.53 20.60
CA SER A 8 9.63 -7.07 19.66
C SER A 8 9.62 -8.61 19.68
N LEU A 9 10.79 -9.25 19.78
CA LEU A 9 10.90 -10.69 19.88
C LEU A 9 10.31 -11.24 21.17
N VAL A 10 10.56 -10.58 22.31
CA VAL A 10 10.00 -10.99 23.61
C VAL A 10 8.47 -10.89 23.61
N LEU A 11 7.92 -9.78 23.08
CA LEU A 11 6.47 -9.62 22.93
C LEU A 11 5.87 -10.66 21.99
N PHE A 12 6.58 -11.01 20.91
CA PHE A 12 6.15 -12.05 19.99
C PHE A 12 6.14 -13.45 20.62
N LEU A 13 7.18 -13.80 21.39
CA LEU A 13 7.27 -15.08 22.08
C LEU A 13 6.21 -15.21 23.19
N ASP A 14 5.96 -14.13 23.94
CA ASP A 14 4.88 -14.07 24.94
C ASP A 14 3.50 -14.23 24.27
N TRP A 15 3.28 -13.53 23.15
CA TRP A 15 2.09 -13.69 22.31
C TRP A 15 1.92 -15.12 21.80
N LEU A 16 2.99 -15.75 21.31
CA LEU A 16 2.96 -17.13 20.82
C LEU A 16 2.61 -18.11 21.94
N GLY A 17 3.18 -17.91 23.14
CA GLY A 17 2.84 -18.68 24.33
C GLY A 17 1.36 -18.55 24.70
N HIS A 18 0.81 -17.34 24.63
CA HIS A 18 -0.62 -17.09 24.85
C HIS A 18 -1.51 -17.73 23.78
N MET A 19 -1.13 -17.64 22.49
CA MET A 19 -1.83 -18.30 21.38
C MET A 19 -1.86 -19.83 21.53
N LEU A 20 -0.75 -20.42 21.97
CA LEU A 20 -0.69 -21.86 22.26
C LEU A 20 -1.58 -22.24 23.44
N LYS A 21 -1.70 -21.37 24.45
CA LYS A 21 -2.62 -21.53 25.59
C LYS A 21 -4.09 -21.35 25.21
N MET A 22 -4.37 -20.57 24.16
CA MET A 22 -5.71 -20.40 23.56
C MET A 22 -6.23 -21.63 22.80
N ARG A 23 -5.51 -22.77 22.77
CA ARG A 23 -6.02 -24.04 22.22
C ARG A 23 -7.37 -24.51 22.78
N THR A 24 -7.85 -23.90 23.87
CA THR A 24 -9.17 -24.18 24.47
C THR A 24 -10.26 -23.16 24.13
N CYS A 25 -9.98 -22.10 23.38
CA CYS A 25 -11.02 -21.17 22.91
C CYS A 25 -11.91 -21.86 21.89
N LYS A 26 -13.14 -22.18 22.30
CA LYS A 26 -14.19 -22.62 21.39
C LYS A 26 -14.64 -21.42 20.56
N ILE A 27 -14.15 -21.33 19.33
CA ILE A 27 -14.62 -20.33 18.37
C ILE A 27 -16.12 -20.56 18.15
N ASP A 28 -16.94 -19.59 18.53
CA ASP A 28 -18.37 -19.63 18.25
C ASP A 28 -18.62 -19.34 16.76
N LEU A 29 -18.71 -20.40 15.97
CA LEU A 29 -19.02 -20.34 14.54
C LEU A 29 -20.37 -19.65 14.25
N ARG A 30 -21.28 -19.57 15.23
CA ARG A 30 -22.56 -18.87 15.06
C ARG A 30 -22.35 -17.37 14.80
N GLU A 31 -21.31 -16.77 15.39
CA GLU A 31 -20.99 -15.36 15.13
C GLU A 31 -20.47 -15.11 13.73
N ILE A 32 -19.74 -16.05 13.15
CA ILE A 32 -19.37 -15.98 11.72
C ILE A 32 -20.64 -16.02 10.88
N GLY A 33 -21.58 -16.90 11.22
CA GLY A 33 -22.88 -17.00 10.56
C GLY A 33 -23.70 -15.69 10.61
N LYS A 34 -23.76 -15.03 11.78
CA LYS A 34 -24.46 -13.74 11.93
C LYS A 34 -23.82 -12.61 11.12
N ASN A 35 -22.50 -12.62 11.01
CA ASN A 35 -21.74 -11.58 10.31
C ASN A 35 -21.33 -11.96 8.89
N LYS A 36 -21.91 -13.02 8.31
CA LYS A 36 -21.50 -13.61 7.02
C LYS A 36 -21.38 -12.61 5.87
N VAL A 37 -22.23 -11.58 5.85
CA VAL A 37 -22.21 -10.52 4.82
C VAL A 37 -20.88 -9.77 4.86
N ILE A 38 -20.38 -9.43 6.05
CA ILE A 38 -19.11 -8.71 6.21
C ILE A 38 -17.96 -9.58 5.72
N TYR A 39 -17.91 -10.85 6.11
CA TYR A 39 -16.88 -11.79 5.65
C TYR A 39 -16.90 -11.96 4.13
N LEU A 40 -18.08 -12.10 3.53
CA LEU A 40 -18.22 -12.24 2.07
C LEU A 40 -17.79 -10.97 1.34
N THR A 41 -18.14 -9.79 1.83
CA THR A 41 -17.73 -8.51 1.25
C THR A 41 -16.21 -8.36 1.27
N VAL A 42 -15.57 -8.68 2.40
CA VAL A 42 -14.11 -8.58 2.53
C VAL A 42 -13.41 -9.63 1.66
N ALA A 43 -13.90 -10.87 1.66
CA ALA A 43 -13.35 -11.93 0.79
C ALA A 43 -13.52 -11.57 -0.70
N GLY A 44 -14.69 -11.06 -1.10
CA GLY A 44 -14.96 -10.61 -2.46
C GLY A 44 -14.06 -9.46 -2.88
N GLY A 45 -13.84 -8.48 -2.00
CA GLY A 45 -12.91 -7.38 -2.23
C GLY A 45 -11.46 -7.85 -2.41
N LEU A 46 -11.01 -8.78 -1.56
CA LEU A 46 -9.67 -9.39 -1.69
C LEU A 46 -9.53 -10.20 -2.97
N CYS A 47 -10.52 -11.01 -3.35
CA CYS A 47 -10.51 -11.76 -4.60
C CYS A 47 -10.52 -10.83 -5.82
N PHE A 48 -11.37 -9.79 -5.81
CA PHE A 48 -11.42 -8.80 -6.88
C PHE A 48 -10.07 -8.09 -7.04
N TRP A 49 -9.48 -7.64 -5.93
CA TRP A 49 -8.15 -7.05 -5.91
C TRP A 49 -7.10 -7.98 -6.51
N PHE A 50 -7.05 -9.23 -6.03
CA PHE A 50 -6.07 -10.23 -6.47
C PHE A 50 -6.15 -10.49 -7.98
N LEU A 51 -7.36 -10.48 -8.54
CA LEU A 51 -7.59 -10.75 -9.97
C LEU A 51 -7.37 -9.54 -10.89
N ASN A 52 -7.61 -8.31 -10.42
CA ASN A 52 -7.58 -7.13 -11.29
C ASN A 52 -6.28 -6.31 -11.16
N ALA A 53 -5.75 -6.18 -9.94
CA ALA A 53 -4.61 -5.32 -9.68
C ALA A 53 -3.90 -5.78 -8.40
N PRO A 54 -3.03 -6.81 -8.46
CA PRO A 54 -2.32 -7.38 -7.31
C PRO A 54 -1.19 -6.46 -6.78
N ASP A 55 -1.40 -5.14 -6.87
CA ASP A 55 -0.57 -4.14 -6.22
C ASP A 55 -1.10 -3.96 -4.78
N PRO A 56 -0.30 -4.29 -3.74
CA PRO A 56 -0.74 -4.26 -2.35
C PRO A 56 -1.38 -2.96 -1.91
N ARG A 57 -1.04 -1.83 -2.53
CA ARG A 57 -1.60 -0.51 -2.17
C ARG A 57 -3.12 -0.45 -2.30
N PHE A 58 -3.71 -1.23 -3.21
CA PHE A 58 -5.16 -1.28 -3.41
C PHE A 58 -5.86 -2.30 -2.51
N ALA A 59 -5.12 -3.23 -1.90
CA ALA A 59 -5.66 -4.24 -1.01
C ALA A 59 -5.74 -3.78 0.45
N LEU A 60 -5.01 -2.73 0.83
CA LEU A 60 -4.80 -2.36 2.24
C LEU A 60 -6.10 -2.23 3.02
N GLY A 61 -7.10 -1.53 2.45
CA GLY A 61 -8.40 -1.39 3.12
C GLY A 61 -9.05 -2.74 3.42
N PHE A 62 -9.03 -3.66 2.46
CA PHE A 62 -9.58 -5.01 2.65
C PHE A 62 -8.73 -5.86 3.60
N LEU A 63 -7.41 -5.78 3.53
CA LEU A 63 -6.50 -6.50 4.43
C LEU A 63 -6.65 -6.04 5.88
N MET A 64 -6.83 -4.73 6.10
CA MET A 64 -7.10 -4.17 7.43
C MET A 64 -8.39 -4.73 8.02
N VAL A 65 -9.48 -4.64 7.26
CA VAL A 65 -10.78 -5.13 7.73
C VAL A 65 -10.73 -6.65 7.92
N ALA A 66 -10.08 -7.39 7.01
CA ALA A 66 -9.86 -8.83 7.13
C ALA A 66 -9.14 -9.20 8.42
N ALA A 67 -8.05 -8.51 8.76
CA ALA A 67 -7.34 -8.73 10.00
C ALA A 67 -8.28 -8.51 11.21
N ILE A 68 -8.99 -7.39 11.25
CA ILE A 68 -9.91 -7.07 12.35
C ILE A 68 -10.97 -8.17 12.50
N ILE A 69 -11.68 -8.53 11.43
CA ILE A 69 -12.77 -9.51 11.51
C ILE A 69 -12.29 -10.91 11.86
N ILE A 70 -11.09 -11.32 11.42
CA ILE A 70 -10.49 -12.60 11.81
C ILE A 70 -10.23 -12.61 13.31
N PHE A 71 -9.86 -11.49 13.93
CA PHE A 71 -9.56 -11.42 15.35
C PHE A 71 -10.80 -11.23 16.25
N ILE A 72 -11.93 -10.72 15.76
CA ILE A 72 -13.15 -10.49 16.57
C ILE A 72 -13.63 -11.73 17.34
N PRO A 73 -13.73 -12.94 16.75
CA PRO A 73 -14.16 -14.14 17.48
C PRO A 73 -13.22 -14.49 18.63
N PHE A 74 -11.91 -14.28 18.44
CA PHE A 74 -10.91 -14.49 19.49
C PHE A 74 -11.09 -13.46 20.60
N LEU A 75 -11.33 -12.19 20.27
CA LEU A 75 -11.60 -11.13 21.24
C LEU A 75 -12.84 -11.40 22.11
N LYS A 76 -13.90 -11.96 21.51
CA LYS A 76 -15.15 -12.31 22.22
C LYS A 76 -15.02 -13.58 23.07
N SER A 77 -14.27 -14.57 22.60
CA SER A 77 -14.04 -15.82 23.32
C SER A 77 -13.03 -15.68 24.46
N TYR A 78 -12.33 -14.54 24.52
CA TYR A 78 -11.31 -14.27 25.52
C TYR A 78 -11.95 -13.79 26.82
N ASP A 79 -11.81 -14.57 27.88
CA ASP A 79 -12.34 -14.25 29.20
C ASP A 79 -11.65 -12.99 29.75
N TYR A 80 -12.44 -12.00 30.16
CA TYR A 80 -12.02 -10.60 30.36
C TYR A 80 -10.99 -10.42 31.49
N HIS A 81 -10.73 -11.48 32.27
CA HIS A 81 -9.86 -11.46 33.44
C HIS A 81 -8.38 -11.74 33.17
N VAL A 82 -8.01 -12.40 32.07
CA VAL A 82 -6.59 -12.75 31.83
C VAL A 82 -5.99 -11.84 30.78
N SER A 83 -5.46 -10.70 31.25
CA SER A 83 -4.58 -9.77 30.53
C SER A 83 -5.26 -8.92 29.44
N ARG A 84 -5.70 -7.72 29.85
CA ARG A 84 -6.02 -6.58 28.96
C ARG A 84 -4.93 -6.30 27.92
N LEU A 85 -3.70 -6.81 28.07
CA LEU A 85 -2.58 -6.45 27.21
C LEU A 85 -2.63 -7.12 25.83
N VAL A 86 -3.30 -8.26 25.68
CA VAL A 86 -3.28 -9.05 24.42
C VAL A 86 -4.08 -8.40 23.28
N PRO A 87 -5.36 -8.04 23.44
CA PRO A 87 -6.09 -7.30 22.41
C PRO A 87 -5.42 -5.96 22.06
N TRP A 88 -4.87 -5.30 23.07
CA TRP A 88 -4.16 -4.04 22.91
C TRP A 88 -2.83 -4.22 22.18
N SER A 89 -2.04 -5.25 22.50
CA SER A 89 -0.76 -5.52 21.84
C SER A 89 -0.97 -5.92 20.38
N LEU A 90 -2.01 -6.70 20.08
CA LEU A 90 -2.34 -7.07 18.72
C LEU A 90 -2.82 -5.87 17.89
N SER A 91 -3.66 -5.03 18.48
CA SER A 91 -4.11 -3.77 17.85
C SER A 91 -2.93 -2.82 17.64
N LEU A 92 -2.03 -2.69 18.61
CA LEU A 92 -0.80 -1.89 18.50
C LEU A 92 0.16 -2.46 17.46
N LEU A 93 0.25 -3.79 17.31
CA LEU A 93 1.07 -4.45 16.30
C LEU A 93 0.50 -4.19 14.91
N ILE A 94 -0.82 -4.32 14.73
CA ILE A 94 -1.51 -3.99 13.47
C ILE A 94 -1.27 -2.51 13.15
N LEU A 95 -1.49 -1.60 14.11
CA LEU A 95 -1.22 -0.17 13.96
C LEU A 95 0.25 0.13 13.66
N TYR A 96 1.18 -0.62 14.24
CA TYR A 96 2.62 -0.50 13.98
C TYR A 96 2.94 -0.88 12.53
N PHE A 97 2.48 -2.03 12.05
CA PHE A 97 2.71 -2.44 10.67
C PHE A 97 2.03 -1.49 9.67
N LEU A 98 0.86 -0.98 10.02
CA LEU A 98 0.19 0.08 9.26
C LEU A 98 1.00 1.37 9.24
N GLY A 99 1.51 1.81 10.38
CA GLY A 99 2.34 3.01 10.50
C GLY A 99 3.68 2.86 9.77
N ALA A 100 4.32 1.70 9.88
CA ALA A 100 5.57 1.39 9.20
C ALA A 100 5.38 1.30 7.68
N PHE A 101 4.31 0.64 7.23
CA PHE A 101 3.94 0.60 5.81
C PHE A 101 3.60 1.99 5.30
N ALA A 102 2.80 2.76 6.04
CA ALA A 102 2.50 4.14 5.70
C ALA A 102 3.76 5.01 5.67
N ALA A 103 4.72 4.82 6.57
CA ALA A 103 5.97 5.56 6.56
C ALA A 103 6.91 5.15 5.41
N GLY A 104 6.86 3.90 4.95
CA GLY A 104 7.63 3.40 3.81
C GLY A 104 7.04 3.82 2.46
N VAL A 105 5.71 3.90 2.36
CA VAL A 105 4.99 4.28 1.13
C VAL A 105 4.77 5.80 1.05
N PHE A 106 4.51 6.45 2.17
CA PHE A 106 4.29 7.88 2.25
C PHE A 106 5.51 8.55 2.90
N PRO A 107 6.24 9.42 2.18
CA PRO A 107 7.38 10.10 2.75
C PRO A 107 6.96 10.93 3.98
N PRO A 108 7.78 10.96 5.04
CA PRO A 108 7.42 11.55 6.32
C PRO A 108 7.32 13.08 6.17
N ARG A 109 6.10 13.62 6.12
CA ARG A 109 5.88 15.08 6.27
C ARG A 109 4.58 15.34 7.02
N ALA A 110 4.73 15.72 8.30
CA ALA A 110 3.67 16.19 9.19
C ALA A 110 2.83 17.35 8.63
N ALA A 111 3.32 18.05 7.59
CA ALA A 111 2.60 19.10 6.88
C ALA A 111 1.37 18.62 6.09
N ARG A 112 1.18 17.30 5.91
CA ARG A 112 0.13 16.72 5.05
C ARG A 112 -1.22 16.50 5.72
N LEU A 113 -1.33 16.72 7.04
CA LEU A 113 -2.56 16.41 7.78
C LEU A 113 -3.72 17.34 7.42
N TRP A 114 -3.41 18.61 7.15
CA TRP A 114 -4.39 19.65 6.88
C TRP A 114 -4.44 20.02 5.41
N TRP A 115 -3.29 20.02 4.73
CA TRP A 115 -3.19 20.35 3.31
C TRP A 115 -2.43 19.25 2.56
N PRO A 116 -2.92 18.80 1.39
CA PRO A 116 -2.13 17.89 0.57
C PRO A 116 -0.80 18.56 0.23
N ALA A 117 0.30 17.81 0.36
CA ALA A 117 1.58 18.32 -0.10
C ALA A 117 1.50 18.62 -1.61
N PRO A 118 2.18 19.69 -2.08
CA PRO A 118 2.33 19.89 -3.50
C PRO A 118 2.99 18.66 -4.11
N TYR A 119 2.56 18.31 -5.32
CA TYR A 119 3.15 17.22 -6.07
C TYR A 119 4.64 17.50 -6.33
N PRO A 120 5.49 16.46 -6.32
CA PRO A 120 6.90 16.64 -6.65
C PRO A 120 7.03 17.20 -8.06
N GLN A 121 7.75 18.31 -8.21
CA GLN A 121 8.12 18.85 -9.51
C GLN A 121 9.52 18.34 -9.85
N ALA A 122 9.62 17.59 -10.95
CA ALA A 122 10.91 17.17 -11.47
C ALA A 122 11.53 18.33 -12.27
N ALA A 123 12.86 18.49 -12.17
CA ALA A 123 13.58 19.37 -13.06
C ALA A 123 13.48 18.81 -14.49
N LEU A 124 13.23 19.70 -15.46
CA LEU A 124 12.98 19.30 -16.84
C LEU A 124 14.16 19.64 -17.75
N ALA A 125 14.55 18.68 -18.57
CA ALA A 125 15.36 18.89 -19.74
C ALA A 125 14.46 19.08 -20.96
N VAL A 126 14.81 20.00 -21.85
CA VAL A 126 14.14 20.19 -23.14
C VAL A 126 15.01 19.58 -24.21
N LYS A 127 14.41 18.76 -25.09
CA LYS A 127 15.08 18.30 -26.29
C LYS A 127 14.18 18.48 -27.50
N GLU A 128 14.81 18.90 -28.60
CA GLU A 128 14.16 19.00 -29.89
C GLU A 128 14.17 17.64 -30.60
N ILE A 129 13.01 17.20 -31.06
CA ILE A 129 12.81 15.94 -31.78
C ILE A 129 11.94 16.26 -32.98
N GLN A 130 12.46 16.08 -34.20
CA GLN A 130 11.74 16.38 -35.44
C GLN A 130 11.14 17.79 -35.46
N GLY A 131 11.87 18.79 -34.94
CA GLY A 131 11.41 20.19 -34.88
C GLY A 131 10.48 20.52 -33.70
N HIS A 132 10.10 19.54 -32.88
CA HIS A 132 9.21 19.74 -31.73
C HIS A 132 9.99 19.75 -30.42
N LYS A 133 9.67 20.70 -29.53
CA LYS A 133 10.21 20.74 -28.17
C LYS A 133 9.50 19.72 -27.30
N VAL A 134 10.24 18.76 -26.74
CA VAL A 134 9.73 17.75 -25.82
C VAL A 134 10.43 17.87 -24.47
N TYR A 135 9.66 17.78 -23.39
CA TYR A 135 10.14 17.91 -22.02
C TYR A 135 10.39 16.53 -21.39
N PHE A 136 11.49 16.38 -20.66
CA PHE A 136 11.91 15.13 -19.98
C PHE A 136 12.30 15.40 -18.53
N PRO A 137 11.94 14.55 -17.57
CA PRO A 137 12.47 14.66 -16.22
C PRO A 137 13.98 14.32 -16.21
N LEU A 138 14.80 15.20 -15.61
CA LEU A 138 16.27 15.06 -15.54
C LEU A 138 16.69 13.82 -14.74
N ASP A 139 16.00 13.53 -13.65
CA ASP A 139 16.31 12.40 -12.76
C ASP A 139 15.86 11.05 -13.32
N GLY A 140 15.28 11.04 -14.53
CA GLY A 140 14.65 9.87 -15.13
C GLY A 140 13.34 9.46 -14.44
N GLY A 141 12.59 8.57 -15.09
CA GLY A 141 11.38 7.98 -14.51
C GLY A 141 10.07 8.66 -14.87
N GLU A 142 9.03 8.37 -14.09
CA GLU A 142 7.63 8.64 -14.45
C GLU A 142 7.14 10.05 -14.07
N MET A 143 8.06 10.99 -13.83
CA MET A 143 7.73 12.29 -13.22
C MET A 143 7.26 13.40 -14.19
N GLY A 144 6.46 13.05 -15.19
CA GLY A 144 5.95 13.98 -16.22
C GLY A 144 4.63 14.70 -15.90
N TRP A 145 3.98 14.38 -14.79
CA TRP A 145 2.61 14.77 -14.43
C TRP A 145 2.30 16.29 -14.44
N TYR A 146 3.30 17.15 -14.25
CA TYR A 146 3.15 18.62 -14.24
C TYR A 146 4.07 19.34 -15.23
N ALA A 147 4.76 18.57 -16.08
CA ALA A 147 5.58 19.16 -17.12
C ALA A 147 4.69 19.78 -18.21
N PRO A 148 5.13 20.88 -18.85
CA PRO A 148 4.47 21.36 -20.05
C PRO A 148 4.37 20.25 -21.11
N LEU A 149 3.23 20.17 -21.78
CA LEU A 149 3.05 19.22 -22.88
C LEU A 149 3.75 19.74 -24.14
N PRO A 150 4.39 18.86 -24.94
CA PRO A 150 4.49 17.41 -24.75
C PRO A 150 5.59 16.99 -23.78
N CYS A 151 5.29 16.04 -22.88
CA CYS A 151 6.27 15.44 -21.98
C CYS A 151 6.38 13.93 -22.23
N ALA A 152 7.60 13.39 -22.14
CA ALA A 152 7.87 11.97 -22.26
C ALA A 152 8.74 11.45 -21.10
N TYR A 153 8.39 10.27 -20.58
CA TYR A 153 9.02 9.67 -19.39
C TYR A 153 10.39 9.05 -19.67
N TYR A 154 10.62 8.61 -20.91
CA TYR A 154 11.82 7.88 -21.30
C TYR A 154 12.72 8.72 -22.16
N TYR A 155 14.01 8.37 -22.16
CA TYR A 155 15.02 9.11 -22.91
C TYR A 155 14.69 9.22 -24.42
N PRO A 156 15.01 10.36 -25.04
CA PRO A 156 14.74 10.70 -26.44
C PRO A 156 15.30 9.76 -27.51
N GLY A 157 16.07 8.74 -27.14
CA GLY A 157 16.50 7.67 -28.05
C GLY A 157 15.44 6.57 -28.24
N LYS A 158 14.42 6.48 -27.37
CA LYS A 158 13.53 5.32 -27.28
C LYS A 158 12.12 5.56 -27.83
N PHE A 159 11.83 6.71 -28.40
CA PHE A 159 10.53 6.99 -29.02
C PHE A 159 10.67 7.86 -30.27
N ALA A 160 9.67 7.79 -31.13
CA ALA A 160 9.51 8.57 -32.34
C ALA A 160 8.07 9.09 -32.41
N PHE A 161 7.83 10.14 -33.19
CA PHE A 161 6.45 10.54 -33.50
C PHE A 161 5.79 9.49 -34.40
N ARG A 162 4.46 9.33 -34.26
CA ARG A 162 3.67 8.46 -35.13
C ARG A 162 3.48 9.05 -36.52
N GLY A 163 3.43 10.38 -36.63
CA GLY A 163 3.37 11.16 -37.88
C GLY A 163 4.22 12.43 -37.78
N ASP A 164 3.87 13.46 -38.56
CA ASP A 164 4.62 14.72 -38.64
C ASP A 164 4.19 15.75 -37.59
N ARG A 165 3.03 15.52 -36.96
CA ARG A 165 2.45 16.44 -35.99
C ARG A 165 2.47 15.87 -34.57
N LEU A 166 2.37 16.78 -33.60
CA LEU A 166 2.34 16.42 -32.18
C LEU A 166 1.12 15.56 -31.82
N GLU A 167 -0.01 15.85 -32.45
CA GLU A 167 -1.31 15.21 -32.19
C GLU A 167 -1.33 13.75 -32.65
N ASP A 168 -0.45 13.37 -33.57
CA ASP A 168 -0.30 11.99 -34.01
C ASP A 168 0.23 11.10 -32.87
N GLY A 169 0.84 11.71 -31.85
CA GLY A 169 1.33 11.04 -30.65
C GLY A 169 2.67 10.36 -30.84
N PHE A 170 3.06 9.59 -29.82
CA PHE A 170 4.37 8.95 -29.74
C PHE A 170 4.27 7.44 -29.91
N LYS A 171 5.32 6.83 -30.45
CA LYS A 171 5.52 5.38 -30.49
C LYS A 171 6.91 5.03 -29.97
N PRO A 172 7.11 3.84 -29.37
CA PRO A 172 8.45 3.35 -29.10
C PRO A 172 9.27 3.35 -30.39
N ARG A 173 10.52 3.82 -30.29
CA ARG A 173 11.51 3.66 -31.33
C ARG A 173 12.01 2.24 -31.18
N ILE A 174 11.31 1.32 -31.84
CA ILE A 174 11.91 0.07 -32.28
C ILE A 174 13.13 0.52 -33.10
N GLY A 175 14.31 -0.05 -32.85
CA GLY A 175 15.59 0.45 -33.36
C GLY A 175 15.65 0.57 -34.89
N PRO A 176 16.83 0.80 -35.49
CA PRO A 176 16.98 0.30 -36.86
C PRO A 176 16.57 -1.17 -36.93
#